data_AF-A0A0M3BNE0-F1
#
_entry.id   AF-A0A0M3BNE0-F1
#
_cell.length_a   1.000
_cell.length_b   1.000
_cell.length_c   1.000
_cell.angle_alpha   90.00
_cell.angle_beta   90.00
_cell.angle_gamma   90.00
#
_symmetry.space_group_name_H-M   'P 1'
#
loop_
_entity.id
_entity.type
_entity.pdbx_description
1 polymer ?
#
loop_
_entity_poly.entity_id
_entity_poly.type
_entity_poly.pdbx_seq_one_letter_code
_entity_poly.pdbx_strand_id
1 'polypeptide(L)'
;MADYREISQEYAQQGIKGAFLLNGGAAVALLSQAADLKANGLASSVSGGLQIWALGTALAAATWVLAFLSTRYVDKSEREADKKGGHLRISDGLMLAGIITVGLSILFFLLGCIVLASAFA
;
A
#
# COMPACT_ATOMS: atom_id res chain seq x y z
N MET A 1 12.54 -9.66 27.16
CA MET A 1 13.21 -9.37 25.88
C MET A 1 12.12 -9.49 24.84
N ALA A 2 11.68 -8.38 24.23
CA ALA A 2 10.60 -8.44 23.24
C ALA A 2 11.05 -9.31 22.07
N ASP A 3 10.19 -10.23 21.64
CA ASP A 3 10.48 -11.13 20.53
C ASP A 3 10.65 -10.26 19.27
N TYR A 4 11.80 -10.37 18.61
CA TYR A 4 12.10 -9.59 17.39
C TYR A 4 11.01 -9.75 16.33
N ARG A 5 10.34 -10.92 16.34
CA ARG A 5 9.19 -11.21 15.48
C ARG A 5 8.01 -10.27 15.76
N GLU A 6 7.68 -10.01 17.02
CA GLU A 6 6.57 -9.13 17.41
C GLU A 6 6.84 -7.69 16.97
N ILE A 7 8.06 -7.19 17.21
CA ILE A 7 8.49 -5.85 16.77
C ILE A 7 8.40 -5.72 15.24
N SER A 8 8.88 -6.72 14.49
CA SER A 8 8.83 -6.68 13.03
C SER A 8 7.41 -6.67 12.46
N GLN A 9 6.48 -7.39 13.10
CA GLN A 9 5.08 -7.42 12.72
C GLN A 9 4.39 -6.09 13.03
N GLU A 10 4.73 -5.47 14.16
CA GLU A 10 4.21 -4.15 14.51
C GLU A 10 4.67 -3.09 13.48
N TYR A 11 5.95 -3.06 13.13
CA TYR A 11 6.46 -2.15 12.11
C TYR A 11 5.83 -2.38 10.73
N ALA A 12 5.64 -3.64 10.33
CA ALA A 12 4.93 -3.96 9.09
C ALA A 12 3.48 -3.44 9.12
N GLN A 13 2.77 -3.65 10.23
CA GLN A 13 1.40 -3.16 10.39
C GLN A 13 1.33 -1.62 10.35
N GLN A 14 2.25 -0.94 11.03
CA GLN A 14 2.34 0.53 11.02
C GLN A 14 2.66 1.06 9.63
N GLY A 15 3.59 0.42 8.91
CA GLY A 15 3.94 0.79 7.53
C GLY A 15 2.76 0.66 6.56
N ILE A 16 2.00 -0.44 6.64
CA ILE A 16 0.79 -0.66 5.81
C ILE A 16 -0.26 0.42 6.12
N LYS A 17 -0.52 0.70 7.41
CA LYS A 17 -1.44 1.76 7.83
C LYS A 17 -0.99 3.13 7.30
N GLY A 18 0.30 3.43 7.41
CA GLY A 18 0.88 4.67 6.89
C GLY A 18 0.66 4.83 5.39
N ALA A 19 0.95 3.81 4.58
CA ALA A 19 0.74 3.84 3.14
C ALA A 19 -0.74 4.03 2.75
N PHE A 20 -1.65 3.40 3.49
CA PHE A 20 -3.10 3.58 3.30
C PHE A 20 -3.54 5.01 3.64
N LEU A 21 -3.07 5.54 4.78
CA LEU A 21 -3.40 6.89 5.23
C LEU A 21 -2.85 7.98 4.32
N LEU A 22 -1.66 7.81 3.75
CA LEU A 22 -1.07 8.76 2.81
C LEU A 22 -1.97 8.96 1.58
N ASN A 23 -2.29 7.85 0.89
CA ASN A 23 -3.10 7.91 -0.32
C ASN A 23 -4.55 8.30 -0.03
N GLY A 24 -5.17 7.71 1.00
CA GLY A 24 -6.55 8.01 1.37
C GLY A 24 -6.72 9.45 1.89
N GLY A 25 -5.80 9.91 2.73
CA GLY A 25 -5.80 11.27 3.25
C GLY A 25 -5.63 12.32 2.15
N ALA A 26 -4.72 12.07 1.20
CA ALA A 26 -4.54 12.96 0.05
C ALA A 26 -5.79 13.02 -0.84
N ALA A 27 -6.40 11.87 -1.12
CA ALA A 27 -7.64 11.81 -1.91
C ALA A 27 -8.79 12.56 -1.23
N VAL A 28 -8.97 12.39 0.08
CA VAL A 28 -9.99 13.11 0.86
C VAL A 28 -9.72 14.62 0.87
N ALA A 29 -8.47 15.03 1.08
CA ALA A 29 -8.08 16.44 1.07
C ALA A 29 -8.29 17.13 -0.29
N LEU A 30 -8.17 16.37 -1.38
CA LEU A 30 -8.45 16.87 -2.72
C LEU A 30 -9.95 16.91 -3.01
N LEU A 31 -10.70 15.88 -2.61
CA LEU A 31 -12.16 15.83 -2.76
C LEU A 31 -12.85 16.98 -2.02
N SER A 32 -12.35 17.38 -0.84
CA SER A 32 -12.90 18.51 -0.09
C SER A 32 -12.77 19.85 -0.80
N GLN A 33 -11.88 19.96 -1.79
CA GLN A 33 -11.63 21.16 -2.59
C GLN A 33 -12.01 20.99 -4.06
N ALA A 34 -12.59 19.84 -4.44
CA ALA A 34 -12.80 19.47 -5.84
C ALA A 34 -13.76 20.42 -6.58
N ALA A 35 -14.76 20.99 -5.89
CA ALA A 35 -15.70 21.93 -6.49
C ALA A 35 -15.01 23.22 -6.96
N ASP A 36 -14.15 23.80 -6.11
CA ASP A 36 -13.40 25.01 -6.42
C ASP A 36 -12.35 24.78 -7.51
N LEU A 37 -11.64 23.66 -7.43
CA LEU A 37 -10.66 23.28 -8.46
C LEU A 37 -11.32 23.02 -9.82
N LYS A 38 -12.53 22.44 -9.83
CA LYS A 38 -13.32 22.29 -11.05
C LYS A 38 -13.72 23.64 -11.65
N ALA A 39 -14.14 24.59 -10.81
CA ALA A 39 -14.47 25.95 -11.27
C ALA A 39 -13.26 26.68 -11.87
N ASN A 40 -12.06 26.40 -11.37
CA ASN A 40 -10.80 26.93 -11.88
C ASN A 40 -10.22 26.17 -13.09
N GLY A 41 -10.97 25.24 -13.69
CA GLY A 41 -10.54 24.51 -14.89
C GLY A 41 -9.55 23.36 -14.64
N LEU A 42 -9.28 23.00 -13.38
CA LEU A 42 -8.31 21.96 -13.00
C LEU A 42 -8.93 20.56 -12.87
N ALA A 43 -10.13 20.36 -13.44
CA ALA A 43 -10.90 19.12 -13.27
C ALA A 43 -10.16 17.85 -13.76
N SER A 44 -9.38 17.96 -14.83
CA SER A 44 -8.57 16.85 -15.37
C SER A 44 -7.43 16.45 -14.44
N SER A 45 -6.75 17.42 -13.83
CA SER A 45 -5.66 17.16 -12.89
C SER A 45 -6.17 16.59 -11.57
N VAL A 46 -7.33 17.07 -11.10
CA VAL A 46 -8.02 16.50 -9.93
C VAL A 46 -8.40 15.05 -10.16
N SER A 47 -9.03 14.73 -11.29
CA SER A 47 -9.43 13.35 -11.59
C SER A 47 -8.23 12.43 -11.78
N GLY A 48 -7.16 12.89 -12.43
CA GLY A 48 -5.91 12.15 -12.58
C GLY A 48 -5.25 11.86 -11.23
N GLY A 49 -5.12 12.87 -10.36
CA GLY A 49 -4.58 12.69 -9.00
C GLY A 49 -5.39 11.69 -8.17
N LEU A 50 -6.72 11.77 -8.22
CA LEU A 50 -7.62 10.83 -7.51
C LEU A 50 -7.48 9.39 -8.01
N GLN A 51 -7.39 9.18 -9.32
CA GLN A 51 -7.21 7.85 -9.89
C GLN A 51 -5.88 7.22 -9.45
N ILE A 52 -4.81 8.00 -9.45
CA ILE A 52 -3.49 7.54 -9.01
C ILE A 52 -3.51 7.18 -7.51
N TRP A 53 -4.04 8.06 -6.65
CA TRP A 53 -4.12 7.77 -5.22
C TRP A 53 -5.09 6.64 -4.88
N ALA A 54 -6.16 6.44 -5.67
CA ALA A 54 -7.03 5.27 -5.52
C ALA A 54 -6.27 3.95 -5.78
N LEU A 55 -5.43 3.91 -6.82
CA LEU A 55 -4.55 2.78 -7.09
C LEU A 55 -3.53 2.56 -5.96
N GLY A 56 -2.93 3.64 -5.45
CA GLY A 56 -2.03 3.58 -4.30
C GLY A 56 -2.72 3.02 -3.04
N THR A 57 -3.97 3.41 -2.79
CA THR A 57 -4.78 2.89 -1.67
C THR A 57 -5.08 1.40 -1.83
N ALA A 58 -5.46 0.97 -3.05
CA ALA A 58 -5.71 -0.44 -3.35
C ALA A 58 -4.45 -1.30 -3.15
N LEU A 59 -3.27 -0.80 -3.55
CA LEU A 59 -1.97 -1.46 -3.33
C LEU A 59 -1.61 -1.57 -1.84
N ALA A 60 -1.88 -0.53 -1.04
CA ALA A 60 -1.70 -0.58 0.41
C ALA A 60 -2.59 -1.67 1.03
N ALA A 61 -3.86 -1.76 0.63
CA ALA A 61 -4.77 -2.80 1.09
C ALA A 61 -4.32 -4.22 0.65
N ALA A 62 -3.85 -4.36 -0.59
CA ALA A 62 -3.33 -5.64 -1.10
C ALA A 62 -2.10 -6.12 -0.31
N THR A 63 -1.25 -5.20 0.17
CA THR A 63 -0.09 -5.51 1.01
C THR A 63 -0.50 -6.28 2.27
N TRP A 64 -1.62 -5.89 2.91
CA TRP A 64 -2.14 -6.60 4.07
C TRP A 64 -2.54 -8.04 3.74
N VAL A 65 -3.22 -8.25 2.61
CA VAL A 65 -3.62 -9.59 2.14
C VAL A 65 -2.38 -10.46 1.88
N LEU A 66 -1.36 -9.90 1.24
CA LEU A 66 -0.09 -10.60 0.96
C LEU A 66 0.65 -10.95 2.25
N ALA A 67 0.74 -10.02 3.20
CA ALA A 67 1.34 -10.28 4.50
C ALA A 67 0.60 -11.39 5.27
N PHE A 68 -0.74 -11.36 5.27
CA PHE A 68 -1.56 -12.40 5.89
C PHE A 68 -1.37 -13.77 5.25
N LEU A 69 -1.32 -13.84 3.91
CA LEU A 69 -1.07 -15.11 3.23
C LEU A 69 0.35 -15.61 3.49
N SER A 70 1.35 -14.71 3.47
CA SER A 70 2.76 -15.05 3.76
C SER A 70 2.91 -15.72 5.12
N THR A 71 2.34 -15.14 6.18
CA THR A 71 2.38 -15.75 7.52
C THR A 71 1.63 -17.07 7.58
N ARG A 72 0.51 -17.20 6.86
CA ARG A 72 -0.24 -18.46 6.82
C ARG A 72 0.54 -19.60 6.17
N TYR A 73 1.38 -19.31 5.18
CA TYR A 73 2.27 -20.31 4.59
C TYR A 73 3.44 -20.68 5.53
N VAL A 74 3.92 -19.77 6.38
CA VAL A 74 4.85 -20.13 7.47
C VAL A 74 4.18 -21.12 8.42
N ASP A 75 2.95 -20.83 8.86
CA ASP A 75 2.21 -21.74 9.77
C ASP A 75 2.00 -23.13 9.15
N LYS A 76 1.69 -23.20 7.85
CA LYS A 76 1.57 -24.48 7.12
C LYS A 76 2.89 -25.23 7.06
N SER A 77 4.02 -24.53 6.93
CA SER A 77 5.35 -25.15 6.87
C SER A 77 5.73 -25.89 8.16
N GLU A 78 5.15 -25.50 9.30
CA GLU A 78 5.34 -26.16 10.60
C GLU A 78 4.36 -27.33 10.82
N ARG A 79 3.19 -27.31 10.19
CA ARG A 79 2.16 -28.36 10.31
C ARG A 79 2.33 -29.49 9.28
N GLU A 80 2.85 -29.17 8.10
CA GLU A 80 3.02 -30.07 6.95
C GLU A 80 4.52 -30.22 6.66
N ALA A 81 5.23 -30.92 7.53
CA ALA A 81 6.69 -31.04 7.49
C ALA A 81 7.22 -31.64 6.18
N ASP A 82 6.44 -32.51 5.53
CA ASP A 82 6.71 -33.09 4.21
C ASP A 82 6.77 -32.04 3.08
N LYS A 83 6.10 -30.90 3.26
CA LYS A 83 6.01 -29.81 2.29
C LYS A 83 6.68 -28.52 2.73
N LYS A 84 7.47 -28.57 3.81
CA LYS A 84 8.09 -27.38 4.44
C LYS A 84 8.76 -26.45 3.43
N GLY A 85 9.62 -26.99 2.55
CA GLY A 85 10.34 -26.18 1.55
C GLY A 85 9.42 -25.50 0.52
N GLY A 86 8.31 -26.13 0.13
CA GLY A 86 7.34 -25.55 -0.79
C GLY A 86 6.55 -24.40 -0.14
N HIS A 87 6.11 -24.60 1.11
CA HIS A 87 5.39 -23.59 1.87
C HIS A 87 6.25 -22.34 2.15
N LEU A 88 7.52 -22.54 2.53
CA LEU A 88 8.45 -21.42 2.77
C LEU A 88 8.71 -20.61 1.49
N ARG A 89 8.91 -21.28 0.34
CA ARG A 89 9.06 -20.58 -0.95
C ARG A 89 7.86 -19.70 -1.31
N ILE A 90 6.65 -20.19 -1.08
CA ILE A 90 5.43 -19.40 -1.31
C ILE A 90 5.36 -18.23 -0.34
N SER A 91 5.69 -18.47 0.94
CA SER A 91 5.73 -17.43 1.97
C SER A 91 6.70 -16.29 1.62
N ASP A 92 7.92 -16.63 1.18
CA ASP A 92 8.95 -15.66 0.76
C ASP A 92 8.49 -14.86 -0.47
N GLY A 93 7.87 -15.54 -1.45
CA GLY A 93 7.32 -14.88 -2.64
C GLY A 93 6.22 -13.88 -2.30
N LEU A 94 5.33 -14.23 -1.37
CA LEU A 94 4.28 -13.34 -0.87
C LEU A 94 4.84 -12.18 -0.05
N MET A 95 5.88 -12.43 0.76
CA MET A 95 6.59 -11.38 1.50
C MET A 95 7.21 -10.36 0.55
N LEU A 96 7.93 -10.82 -0.48
CA LEU A 96 8.53 -9.94 -1.47
C LEU A 96 7.47 -9.18 -2.26
N ALA A 97 6.38 -9.84 -2.66
CA ALA A 97 5.25 -9.18 -3.30
C ALA A 97 4.67 -8.08 -2.40
N GLY A 98 4.54 -8.33 -1.09
CA GLY A 98 4.10 -7.34 -0.11
C GLY A 98 5.01 -6.11 -0.03
N ILE A 99 6.33 -6.32 -0.02
CA ILE A 99 7.33 -5.24 -0.04
C ILE A 99 7.20 -4.41 -1.34
N ILE A 100 7.02 -5.08 -2.48
CA ILE A 100 6.85 -4.41 -3.76
C ILE A 100 5.54 -3.61 -3.76
N THR A 101 4.42 -4.18 -3.30
CA THR A 101 3.13 -3.49 -3.31
C THR A 101 3.11 -2.28 -2.39
N VAL A 102 3.77 -2.31 -1.23
CA VAL A 102 3.85 -1.12 -0.36
C VAL A 102 4.75 -0.05 -0.97
N GLY A 103 5.88 -0.43 -1.58
CA GLY A 103 6.75 0.49 -2.30
C GLY A 103 6.02 1.17 -3.48
N LEU A 104 5.26 0.40 -4.26
CA LEU A 104 4.41 0.94 -5.31
C LEU A 104 3.33 1.86 -4.74
N SER A 105 2.66 1.49 -3.65
CA SER A 105 1.66 2.36 -3.01
C SER A 105 2.22 3.76 -2.67
N ILE A 106 3.46 3.82 -2.16
CA ILE A 106 4.16 5.08 -1.88
C ILE A 106 4.52 5.82 -3.18
N LEU A 107 4.96 5.10 -4.22
CA LEU A 107 5.23 5.70 -5.53
C LEU A 107 3.97 6.35 -6.13
N PHE A 108 2.81 5.70 -6.05
CA PHE A 108 1.54 6.26 -6.51
C PHE A 108 1.18 7.53 -5.74
N PHE A 109 1.41 7.57 -4.42
CA PHE A 109 1.26 8.80 -3.66
C PHE A 109 2.09 9.96 -4.25
N LEU A 110 3.39 9.73 -4.47
CA LEU A 110 4.30 10.74 -5.05
C LEU A 110 3.87 11.16 -6.46
N LEU A 111 3.47 10.22 -7.31
CA LEU A 111 2.98 10.51 -8.66
C LEU A 111 1.72 11.38 -8.64
N GLY A 112 0.78 11.13 -7.73
CA GLY A 112 -0.42 11.97 -7.61
C GLY A 112 -0.07 13.39 -7.14
N CYS A 113 0.91 13.54 -6.25
CA CYS A 113 1.44 14.85 -5.87
C CYS A 113 2.08 15.57 -7.06
N ILE A 114 2.87 14.88 -7.89
CA ILE A 114 3.50 15.46 -9.09
C ILE A 114 2.45 15.91 -10.10
N VAL A 115 1.43 15.08 -10.38
CA VAL A 115 0.34 15.43 -11.30
C VAL A 115 -0.36 16.71 -10.86
N LEU A 116 -0.70 16.82 -9.57
CA LEU A 116 -1.31 18.04 -9.05
C LEU A 116 -0.35 19.23 -9.10
N ALA A 117 0.89 19.08 -8.62
CA ALA A 117 1.88 20.16 -8.64
C ALA A 117 2.13 20.72 -10.04
N SER A 118 2.20 19.84 -11.05
CA SER A 118 2.37 20.23 -12.46
C SER A 118 1.18 21.00 -13.02
N ALA A 119 -0.01 20.87 -12.44
CA ALA A 119 -1.21 21.59 -12.86
C ALA A 119 -1.33 22.99 -12.23
N PHE A 120 -0.61 23.24 -11.15
CA PHE A 120 -0.55 24.55 -10.48
C PHE A 120 0.69 25.38 -10.88
N ALA A 121 1.60 24.81 -11.67
CA ALA A 121 2.80 25.48 -12.19
C ALA A 121 2.49 26.20 -13.51
#